data_AF-A0A3Q8GAW5-F1
#
_entry.id   AF-A0A3Q8GAW5-F1
#
_cell.length_a   1.000
_cell.length_b   1.000
_cell.length_c   1.000
_cell.angle_alpha   90.00
_cell.angle_beta   90.00
_cell.angle_gamma   90.00
#
_symmetry.space_group_name_H-M   'P 1'
#
loop_
_entity.id
_entity.type
_entity.pdbx_description
1 polymer ?
#
loop_
_entity_poly.entity_id
_entity_poly.type
_entity_poly.pdbx_seq_one_letter_code
_entity_poly.pdbx_strand_id
1 'polypeptide(L)'
;MLMVLIYSTLLMLLLLMLSILLYGISMKSFFDREKSSPFECGFNPIMSPRTPFSSHFFLIAVIFLVFDVELVVIMPMIVCMPYNNMLDMYMIMFIFLFVLIIGLVHEWNNKMLDWM
;
A
#
# COMPACT_ATOMS: atom_id res chain seq x y z
N MET A 1 -6.19 -9.73 -23.90
CA MET A 1 -4.82 -9.34 -23.51
C MET A 1 -4.28 -8.17 -24.34
N LEU A 2 -4.26 -8.26 -25.68
CA LEU A 2 -3.78 -7.16 -26.55
C LEU A 2 -4.53 -5.82 -26.34
N MET A 3 -5.86 -5.86 -26.23
CA MET A 3 -6.67 -4.65 -25.94
C MET A 3 -6.33 -4.02 -24.59
N VAL A 4 -6.11 -4.84 -23.55
CA VAL A 4 -5.72 -4.34 -22.21
C VAL A 4 -4.34 -3.67 -22.29
N LEU A 5 -3.41 -4.27 -23.04
CA LEU A 5 -2.09 -3.68 -23.27
C LEU A 5 -2.22 -2.31 -23.96
N ILE A 6 -3.01 -2.21 -25.02
CA ILE A 6 -3.25 -0.96 -25.77
C ILE A 6 -3.85 0.13 -24.88
N TYR A 7 -4.86 -0.19 -24.07
CA TYR A 7 -5.45 0.80 -23.17
C TYR A 7 -4.47 1.24 -22.06
N SER A 8 -3.70 0.31 -21.51
CA SER A 8 -2.70 0.64 -20.47
C SER A 8 -1.58 1.54 -21.00
N THR A 9 -1.11 1.31 -22.23
CA THR A 9 -0.06 2.14 -22.84
C THR A 9 -0.59 3.52 -23.21
N LEU A 10 -1.83 3.62 -23.71
CA LEU A 10 -2.47 4.91 -23.98
C LEU A 10 -2.64 5.75 -22.70
N LEU A 11 -3.05 5.14 -21.59
CA LEU A 11 -3.17 5.83 -20.29
C LEU A 11 -1.82 6.36 -19.80
N MET A 12 -0.77 5.55 -19.89
CA MET A 12 0.58 5.98 -19.51
C MET A 12 1.09 7.14 -20.36
N LEU A 13 0.86 7.10 -21.68
CA LEU A 13 1.23 8.19 -22.59
C LEU A 13 0.47 9.47 -22.28
N LEU A 14 -0.82 9.37 -21.97
CA LEU A 14 -1.64 10.52 -21.62
C LEU A 14 -1.17 11.18 -20.32
N LEU A 15 -0.88 10.39 -19.28
CA LEU A 15 -0.33 10.90 -18.02
C LEU A 15 1.04 11.57 -18.22
N LEU A 16 1.90 10.98 -19.05
CA LEU A 16 3.20 11.57 -19.38
C LEU A 16 3.02 12.92 -20.10
N MET A 17 2.15 12.98 -21.11
CA MET A 17 1.85 14.22 -21.83
C MET A 17 1.33 15.31 -20.91
N LEU A 18 0.39 14.97 -20.01
CA LEU A 18 -0.11 15.91 -19.00
C LEU A 18 1.01 16.40 -18.07
N SER A 19 1.89 15.52 -17.60
CA SER A 19 3.00 15.91 -16.74
C SER A 19 3.98 16.87 -17.43
N ILE A 20 4.25 16.65 -18.72
CA ILE A 20 5.12 17.52 -19.53
C ILE A 20 4.46 18.88 -19.77
N LEU A 21 3.16 18.90 -20.08
CA LEU A 21 2.41 20.14 -20.25
C LEU A 21 2.39 20.95 -18.94
N LEU A 22 2.11 20.32 -17.81
CA LEU A 22 2.14 20.97 -16.50
C LEU A 22 3.53 21.51 -16.18
N TYR A 23 4.59 20.76 -16.49
CA TYR A 23 5.96 21.24 -16.33
C TYR A 23 6.28 22.42 -17.26
N GLY A 24 5.85 22.37 -18.52
CA GLY A 24 6.07 23.44 -19.50
C GLY A 24 5.30 24.72 -19.22
N ILE A 25 4.09 24.62 -18.66
CA ILE A 25 3.29 25.77 -18.21
C ILE A 25 3.82 26.33 -16.89
N SER A 26 4.50 25.51 -16.08
CA SER A 26 5.00 25.96 -14.79
C SER A 26 6.01 27.11 -14.95
N MET A 27 5.67 28.28 -14.41
CA MET A 27 6.55 29.45 -14.37
C MET A 27 7.61 29.26 -13.27
N LYS A 28 8.50 28.28 -13.46
CA LYS A 28 9.63 28.06 -12.56
C LYS A 28 10.77 29.00 -12.95
N SER A 29 11.05 30.01 -12.13
CA SER A 29 12.35 30.66 -12.09
C SER A 29 13.45 29.63 -11.84
N PHE A 30 14.50 29.64 -12.68
CA PHE A 30 15.58 28.63 -12.67
C PHE A 30 16.53 28.77 -11.47
N PHE A 31 16.67 29.96 -10.90
CA PHE A 31 17.62 30.24 -9.82
C PHE A 31 17.04 31.28 -8.85
N ASP A 32 16.10 30.88 -8.00
CA ASP A 32 15.69 31.68 -6.85
C ASP A 32 16.26 31.08 -5.57
N ARG A 33 16.98 31.90 -4.80
CA ARG A 33 17.52 31.54 -3.49
C ARG A 33 16.43 31.13 -2.50
N GLU A 34 15.25 31.74 -2.62
CA GLU A 34 14.09 31.43 -1.76
C GLU A 34 13.40 30.10 -2.14
N LYS A 35 13.71 29.51 -3.30
CA LYS A 35 13.31 28.13 -3.62
C LYS A 35 14.27 27.09 -3.05
N SER A 36 15.54 27.45 -2.87
CA SER A 36 16.57 26.56 -2.35
C SER A 36 16.76 26.68 -0.84
N SER A 37 16.10 27.65 -0.19
CA SER A 37 16.02 27.74 1.26
C SER A 37 14.97 26.76 1.81
N PRO A 38 15.19 26.20 3.01
CA PRO A 38 14.18 25.37 3.66
C PRO A 38 12.94 26.21 3.96
N PHE A 39 11.81 25.79 3.38
CA PHE A 39 10.51 26.35 3.66
C PHE A 39 10.17 26.05 5.12
N GLU A 40 9.89 27.11 5.88
CA GLU A 40 9.56 27.12 7.31
C GLU A 40 10.77 27.27 8.25
N CYS A 41 11.07 28.55 8.52
CA CYS A 41 11.85 29.09 9.65
C CYS A 41 13.38 29.00 9.66
N GLY A 42 14.06 28.58 8.58
CA GLY A 42 15.50 28.89 8.41
C GLY A 42 16.46 28.27 9.43
N PHE A 43 16.01 27.31 10.24
CA PHE A 43 16.88 26.55 11.11
C PHE A 43 17.35 25.28 10.40
N ASN A 44 18.66 25.14 10.28
CA ASN A 44 19.25 23.86 9.90
C ASN A 44 18.96 22.84 11.02
N PRO A 45 18.57 21.60 10.70
CA PRO A 45 18.37 20.57 11.72
C PRO A 45 19.68 20.37 12.49
N ILE A 46 19.68 20.72 13.77
CA ILE A 46 20.85 20.67 14.67
C ILE A 46 21.22 19.21 15.01
N MET A 47 20.29 18.27 14.82
CA MET A 47 20.45 16.86 15.16
C MET A 47 20.29 15.96 13.93
N SER A 48 20.84 14.75 14.03
CA SER A 48 20.75 13.74 12.98
C SER A 48 19.29 13.54 12.53
N PRO A 49 19.02 13.32 11.24
CA PRO A 49 17.68 13.13 10.69
C PRO A 49 17.01 11.81 11.12
N ARG A 50 17.58 11.08 12.10
CA ARG A 50 16.93 9.95 12.74
C ARG A 50 15.76 10.49 13.55
N THR A 51 14.63 10.63 12.87
CA THR A 51 13.34 10.79 13.50
C THR A 51 13.07 9.55 14.35
N PRO A 52 12.48 9.71 15.55
CA PRO A 52 12.06 8.56 16.33
C PRO A 52 11.12 7.71 15.48
N PHE A 53 11.49 6.44 15.30
CA PHE A 53 10.68 5.47 14.58
C PHE A 53 9.49 5.08 15.46
N SER A 54 8.27 5.20 14.96
CA SER A 54 7.12 4.67 15.68
C SER A 54 7.02 3.17 15.43
N SER A 55 7.04 2.39 16.50
CA SER A 55 6.80 0.95 16.45
C SER A 55 5.40 0.62 15.93
N HIS A 56 4.42 1.49 16.15
CA HIS A 56 3.04 1.29 15.68
C HIS A 56 2.93 1.26 14.15
N PHE A 57 3.57 2.18 13.41
CA PHE A 57 3.51 2.15 11.94
C PHE A 57 4.20 0.91 11.36
N PHE A 58 5.26 0.44 12.02
CA PHE A 58 5.91 -0.81 11.66
C PHE A 58 4.99 -2.01 11.82
N LEU A 59 4.33 -2.11 12.97
CA LEU A 59 3.45 -3.21 13.28
C LEU A 59 2.28 -3.28 12.30
N ILE A 60 1.68 -2.14 11.95
CA ILE A 60 0.63 -2.08 10.92
C ILE A 60 1.15 -2.59 9.57
N ALA A 61 2.38 -2.23 9.17
CA ALA A 61 2.97 -2.71 7.92
C ALA A 61 3.23 -4.23 7.93
N VAL A 62 3.66 -4.79 9.07
CA VAL A 62 3.85 -6.24 9.23
C VAL A 62 2.52 -6.98 9.18
N ILE A 63 1.49 -6.47 9.87
CA ILE A 63 0.13 -7.04 9.86
C ILE A 63 -0.43 -7.03 8.42
N PHE A 64 -0.28 -5.91 7.70
CA PHE A 64 -0.69 -5.81 6.30
C PHE A 64 0.00 -6.85 5.41
N LEU A 65 1.31 -7.07 5.61
CA LEU A 65 2.07 -8.05 4.84
C LEU A 65 1.55 -9.48 5.07
N VAL A 66 1.27 -9.85 6.32
CA VAL A 66 0.72 -11.17 6.66
C VAL A 66 -0.66 -11.37 6.01
N PHE A 67 -1.56 -10.39 6.16
CA PHE A 67 -2.89 -10.47 5.54
C PHE A 67 -2.84 -10.52 4.01
N ASP A 68 -1.88 -9.84 3.38
CA ASP A 68 -1.72 -9.89 1.91
C ASP A 68 -1.31 -11.30 1.44
N VAL A 69 -0.37 -11.94 2.15
CA VAL A 69 0.03 -13.33 1.87
C VAL A 69 -1.15 -14.30 2.03
N GLU A 70 -1.98 -14.11 3.05
CA GLU A 70 -3.15 -14.94 3.29
C GLU A 70 -4.24 -14.76 2.22
N LEU A 71 -4.44 -13.54 1.72
CA LEU A 71 -5.34 -13.26 0.59
C LEU A 71 -4.87 -13.93 -0.71
N VAL A 72 -3.55 -13.96 -0.95
CA VAL A 72 -2.97 -14.68 -2.10
C VAL A 72 -3.28 -16.18 -2.01
N VAL A 73 -3.39 -16.77 -0.82
CA VAL A 73 -3.79 -18.17 -0.63
C VAL A 73 -5.30 -18.39 -0.85
N ILE A 74 -6.15 -17.42 -0.49
CA ILE A 74 -7.61 -17.52 -0.69
C ILE A 74 -7.99 -17.46 -2.18
N MET A 75 -7.37 -16.58 -2.97
CA MET A 75 -7.67 -16.40 -4.40
C MET A 75 -7.73 -17.70 -5.23
N PRO A 76 -6.71 -18.59 -5.21
CA PRO A 76 -6.75 -19.84 -5.95
C PRO A 76 -7.80 -20.82 -5.43
N MET A 77 -8.17 -20.79 -4.14
CA MET A 77 -9.23 -21.66 -3.61
C MET A 77 -10.58 -21.36 -4.28
N ILE A 78 -10.87 -20.09 -4.56
CA ILE A 78 -12.09 -19.68 -5.28
C ILE A 78 -12.09 -20.23 -6.72
N VAL A 79 -10.94 -20.21 -7.38
CA VAL A 79 -10.78 -20.74 -8.74
C VAL A 79 -10.88 -22.27 -8.77
N CYS A 80 -10.47 -22.95 -7.70
CA CYS A 80 -10.52 -24.41 -7.58
C CYS A 80 -11.89 -24.97 -7.14
N MET A 81 -12.81 -24.15 -6.63
CA MET A 81 -14.18 -24.54 -6.24
C MET A 81 -14.91 -25.46 -7.24
N PRO A 82 -14.95 -25.18 -8.55
CA PRO A 82 -15.70 -26.02 -9.50
C PRO A 82 -15.05 -27.39 -9.79
N TYR A 83 -13.79 -27.61 -9.42
CA TYR A 83 -13.04 -28.83 -9.77
C TYR A 83 -12.95 -29.85 -8.63
N ASN A 84 -13.19 -29.42 -7.40
CA ASN A 84 -13.09 -30.25 -6.20
C ASN A 84 -14.48 -30.48 -5.57
N ASN A 85 -14.56 -31.38 -4.59
CA ASN A 85 -15.76 -31.53 -3.77
C ASN A 85 -16.13 -30.21 -3.10
N MET A 86 -17.35 -29.74 -3.36
CA MET A 86 -17.88 -28.50 -2.80
C MET A 86 -17.83 -28.48 -1.27
N LEU A 87 -18.27 -29.57 -0.61
CA LEU A 87 -18.30 -29.66 0.85
C LEU A 87 -16.90 -29.54 1.47
N ASP A 88 -15.91 -30.23 0.91
CA ASP A 88 -14.54 -30.20 1.42
C ASP A 88 -13.91 -28.81 1.26
N MET A 89 -14.13 -28.14 0.12
CA MET A 89 -13.63 -26.78 -0.08
C MET A 89 -14.31 -25.74 0.82
N TYR A 90 -15.62 -25.88 1.08
CA TYR A 90 -16.30 -25.01 2.05
C TYR A 90 -15.75 -25.19 3.47
N MET A 91 -15.48 -26.42 3.89
CA MET A 91 -14.90 -26.70 5.21
C MET A 91 -13.49 -26.09 5.34
N ILE A 92 -12.64 -26.26 4.33
CA ILE A 92 -11.29 -25.69 4.33
C ILE A 92 -11.36 -24.15 4.37
N MET A 93 -12.18 -23.54 3.52
CA MET A 93 -12.36 -22.08 3.50
C MET A 93 -12.87 -21.54 4.84
N PHE A 94 -13.81 -22.23 5.48
CA PHE A 94 -14.36 -21.83 6.76
C PHE A 94 -13.31 -21.89 7.88
N ILE A 95 -12.54 -22.99 7.95
CA ILE A 95 -11.46 -23.13 8.93
C ILE A 95 -10.39 -22.05 8.71
N PHE A 96 -10.03 -21.79 7.45
CA PHE A 96 -9.04 -20.77 7.11
C PHE A 96 -9.50 -19.37 7.54
N LEU A 97 -10.73 -18.97 7.20
CA LEU A 97 -11.31 -17.69 7.63
C LEU A 97 -11.44 -17.59 9.15
N PHE A 98 -11.77 -18.69 9.83
CA PHE A 98 -11.86 -18.71 11.28
C PHE A 98 -10.51 -18.42 11.95
N VAL A 99 -9.43 -18.99 11.43
CA VAL A 99 -8.06 -18.71 11.90
C VAL A 99 -7.69 -17.23 11.69
N LEU A 100 -8.04 -16.65 10.55
CA LEU A 100 -7.81 -15.23 10.27
C LEU A 100 -8.52 -14.31 11.27
N ILE A 101 -9.79 -14.58 11.54
CA ILE A 101 -10.58 -13.78 12.49
C ILE A 101 -9.99 -13.87 13.89
N ILE A 102 -9.56 -15.07 14.33
CA ILE A 102 -8.91 -15.24 15.64
C ILE A 102 -7.60 -14.46 15.71
N GLY A 103 -6.76 -14.51 14.66
CA GLY A 103 -5.51 -13.76 14.58
C GLY A 103 -5.75 -12.27 14.74
N LEU A 104 -6.72 -11.72 14.00
CA LEU A 104 -7.09 -10.31 14.05
C LEU A 104 -7.62 -9.90 15.44
N VAL A 105 -8.45 -10.73 16.06
CA VAL A 105 -8.95 -10.49 17.43
C VAL A 105 -7.80 -10.52 18.44
N HIS A 106 -6.81 -11.39 18.27
CA HIS A 106 -5.63 -11.43 19.13
C HIS A 106 -4.80 -10.13 19.02
N GLU A 107 -4.57 -9.65 17.80
CA GLU A 107 -3.87 -8.38 17.55
C GLU A 107 -4.63 -7.17 18.11
N TRP A 108 -5.96 -7.18 18.00
CA TRP A 108 -6.81 -6.16 18.61
C TRP A 108 -6.67 -6.16 20.13
N ASN A 109 -6.78 -7.32 20.78
CA ASN A 109 -6.66 -7.41 22.24
C ASN A 109 -5.30 -6.91 22.75
N ASN A 110 -4.24 -7.05 21.94
CA ASN A 110 -2.90 -6.53 22.24
C ASN A 110 -2.76 -5.01 22.01
N LYS A 111 -3.84 -4.30 21.64
CA LYS A 111 -3.87 -2.86 21.33
C LYS A 111 -2.88 -2.43 20.24
N MET A 112 -2.49 -3.36 19.37
CA MET A 112 -1.56 -3.05 18.27
C MET A 112 -2.23 -2.20 17.19
N LEU A 113 -3.56 -2.28 17.11
CA LEU A 113 -4.42 -1.53 16.19
C LEU A 113 -4.99 -0.24 16.79
N ASP A 114 -4.84 0.00 18.10
CA ASP A 114 -5.33 1.23 18.73
C ASP A 114 -4.43 2.40 18.33
N TRP A 115 -5.07 3.44 17.79
CA TRP A 115 -4.41 4.68 17.34
C TRP A 115 -4.43 5.80 18.39
N MET A 116 -4.94 5.53 19.60
CA MET A 116 -5.02 6.48 20.71
C MET A 116 -4.27 5.99 21.95
#